data_AF-A0A956BG40-F1
#
_entry.id   AF-A0A956BG40-F1
#
_cell.length_a   1.000
_cell.length_b   1.000
_cell.length_c   1.000
_cell.angle_alpha   90.00
_cell.angle_beta   90.00
_cell.angle_gamma   90.00
#
_symmetry.space_group_name_H-M   'P 1'
#
loop_
_entity.id
_entity.type
_entity.pdbx_description
1 polymer ?
#
loop_
_entity_poly.entity_id
_entity_poly.type
_entity_poly.pdbx_seq_one_letter_code
_entity_poly.pdbx_strand_id
1 'polypeptide(L)'
;YYDYQITERRGSGKNARWVTVHTEVRSTPFLLRDPSGVVPINLTGAEIIGGVVETRNETSRRRHSERSIREGHSLYVLGSAQVGPSGDRLEIGKGDGELPYLVSTLSERELMMKKAGAGMIALTFGMSGLTLAALGLLGNAGSFAATDFLLAALLAPIFQLTINVGMQFNDLAFLKNRVERAWANIDVSLKKRADLLPGLQSVVSAQLSHESELQERIAQLRSRYASSQAGGPEEWAQFVTEEAATVDQFRVVAERYPELRSGLLTSKLFNDLTLLENEIALMREGYNESVEIYNTTIQSFPTVVLARLGGHERRAFFRADVEVHQVPSLGESLQVL
;
A
#
# COMPACT_ATOMS: atom_id res chain seq x y z
N TYR A 1 3.69 -25.51 1.33
CA TYR A 1 4.51 -25.43 0.10
C TYR A 1 5.74 -26.29 0.26
N TYR A 2 6.16 -26.96 -0.81
CA TYR A 2 7.30 -27.86 -0.84
C TYR A 2 8.04 -27.73 -2.18
N ASP A 3 9.33 -27.44 -2.15
CA ASP A 3 10.24 -27.45 -3.30
C ASP A 3 11.40 -28.39 -2.98
N TYR A 4 11.46 -29.49 -3.72
CA TYR A 4 12.43 -30.54 -3.52
C TYR A 4 13.32 -30.71 -4.73
N GLN A 5 14.61 -30.75 -4.46
CA GLN A 5 15.65 -30.77 -5.46
C GLN A 5 16.64 -31.89 -5.16
N ILE A 6 16.88 -32.71 -6.16
CA ILE A 6 17.94 -33.70 -6.14
C ILE A 6 19.09 -33.17 -6.99
N THR A 7 20.23 -32.98 -6.35
CA THR A 7 21.46 -32.54 -6.99
C THR A 7 22.47 -33.66 -7.04
N GLU A 8 23.13 -33.81 -8.19
CA GLU A 8 24.16 -34.80 -8.43
C GLU A 8 25.47 -34.09 -8.80
N ARG A 9 26.58 -34.54 -8.21
CA ARG A 9 27.92 -34.03 -8.52
C ARG A 9 28.43 -34.69 -9.80
N ARG A 10 28.53 -33.92 -10.88
CA ARG A 10 29.06 -34.37 -12.18
C ARG A 10 30.45 -33.78 -12.45
N GLY A 11 31.33 -34.57 -13.03
CA GLY A 11 32.72 -34.21 -13.33
C GLY A 11 33.74 -34.81 -12.35
N SER A 12 35.03 -34.60 -12.65
CA SER A 12 36.16 -35.12 -11.86
C SER A 12 37.14 -34.00 -11.49
N GLY A 13 37.75 -34.09 -10.30
CA GLY A 13 38.72 -33.10 -9.82
C GLY A 13 38.14 -31.71 -9.61
N LYS A 14 38.88 -30.68 -10.07
CA LYS A 14 38.54 -29.25 -9.92
C LYS A 14 37.31 -28.80 -10.75
N ASN A 15 36.89 -29.59 -11.74
CA ASN A 15 35.77 -29.27 -12.63
C ASN A 15 34.45 -29.90 -12.20
N ALA A 16 34.40 -30.52 -11.01
CA ALA A 16 33.18 -31.13 -10.51
C ALA A 16 32.18 -30.06 -10.08
N ARG A 17 30.96 -30.11 -10.63
CA ARG A 17 29.85 -29.21 -10.31
C ARG A 17 28.61 -29.98 -9.86
N TRP A 18 27.84 -29.39 -8.96
CA TRP A 18 26.52 -29.89 -8.61
C TRP A 18 25.54 -29.49 -9.72
N VAL A 19 24.79 -30.46 -10.22
CA VAL A 19 23.77 -30.26 -11.24
C VAL A 19 22.45 -30.78 -10.69
N THR A 20 21.39 -29.99 -10.79
CA THR A 20 20.04 -30.42 -10.42
C THR A 20 19.56 -31.44 -11.45
N VAL A 21 19.29 -32.66 -11.00
CA VAL A 21 18.85 -33.78 -11.84
C VAL A 21 17.33 -33.95 -11.78
N HIS A 22 16.74 -33.56 -10.66
CA HIS A 22 15.30 -33.63 -10.45
C HIS A 22 14.85 -32.47 -9.57
N THR A 23 13.72 -31.87 -9.95
CA THR A 23 13.04 -30.83 -9.20
C THR A 23 11.57 -31.17 -9.15
N GLU A 24 10.99 -31.15 -7.96
CA GLU A 24 9.56 -31.31 -7.73
C GLU A 24 9.07 -30.15 -6.88
N VAL A 25 8.13 -29.36 -7.42
CA VAL A 25 7.50 -28.26 -6.69
C VAL A 25 6.04 -28.59 -6.49
N ARG A 26 5.60 -28.59 -5.23
CA ARG A 26 4.21 -28.81 -4.85
C ARG A 26 3.72 -27.66 -3.98
N SER A 27 2.71 -26.97 -4.46
CA SER A 27 2.02 -25.91 -3.74
C SER A 27 0.56 -26.29 -3.57
N THR A 28 0.09 -26.26 -2.34
CA THR A 28 -1.34 -26.25 -2.01
C THR A 28 -1.74 -24.84 -1.61
N PRO A 29 -2.90 -24.34 -2.06
CA PRO A 29 -3.49 -23.13 -1.49
C PRO A 29 -3.64 -23.31 0.02
N PHE A 30 -3.38 -22.25 0.78
CA PHE A 30 -3.52 -22.26 2.23
C PHE A 30 -4.13 -20.95 2.71
N LEU A 31 -4.62 -20.95 3.94
CA LEU A 31 -5.22 -19.79 4.59
C LEU A 31 -4.16 -19.10 5.44
N LEU A 32 -4.02 -17.78 5.29
CA LEU A 32 -3.37 -16.95 6.30
C LEU A 32 -4.39 -16.43 7.28
N ARG A 33 -3.99 -16.38 8.54
CA ARG A 33 -4.74 -15.78 9.62
C ARG A 33 -3.89 -14.68 10.23
N ASP A 34 -4.48 -13.51 10.35
CA ASP A 34 -3.94 -12.37 11.07
C ASP A 34 -5.03 -11.84 12.05
N PRO A 35 -4.76 -10.78 12.83
CA PRO A 35 -5.79 -10.18 13.69
C PRO A 35 -6.98 -9.56 12.92
N SER A 36 -6.82 -9.25 11.62
CA SER A 36 -7.85 -8.63 10.80
C SER A 36 -8.81 -9.65 10.16
N GLY A 37 -8.38 -10.89 9.98
CA GLY A 37 -9.22 -11.95 9.46
C GLY A 37 -8.47 -13.18 8.95
N VAL A 38 -9.09 -13.87 7.99
CA VAL A 38 -8.54 -15.05 7.33
C VAL A 38 -8.60 -14.83 5.82
N VAL A 39 -7.45 -14.97 5.16
CA VAL A 39 -7.33 -14.70 3.72
C VAL A 39 -6.75 -15.93 3.01
N PRO A 40 -7.42 -16.46 1.97
CA PRO A 40 -6.86 -17.53 1.15
C PRO A 40 -5.75 -17.02 0.24
N ILE A 41 -4.71 -17.85 0.06
CA ILE A 41 -3.54 -17.51 -0.75
C ILE A 41 -3.28 -18.59 -1.77
N ASN A 42 -3.11 -18.14 -3.02
CA ASN A 42 -2.76 -18.97 -4.14
C ASN A 42 -1.31 -18.71 -4.57
N LEU A 43 -0.40 -19.61 -4.20
CA LEU A 43 1.04 -19.51 -4.47
C LEU A 43 1.44 -19.53 -5.96
N THR A 44 0.49 -19.72 -6.88
CA THR A 44 0.81 -19.82 -8.31
C THR A 44 1.44 -18.52 -8.80
N GLY A 45 2.70 -18.61 -9.25
CA GLY A 45 3.45 -17.46 -9.74
C GLY A 45 4.04 -16.56 -8.65
N ALA A 46 4.01 -16.98 -7.37
CA ALA A 46 4.68 -16.28 -6.28
C ALA A 46 6.20 -16.47 -6.33
N GLU A 47 6.96 -15.40 -6.11
CA GLU A 47 8.37 -15.50 -5.73
C GLU A 47 8.44 -15.95 -4.26
N ILE A 48 8.94 -17.16 -4.00
CA ILE A 48 9.01 -17.71 -2.64
C ILE A 48 10.41 -17.50 -2.05
N ILE A 49 10.48 -16.69 -0.98
CA ILE A 49 11.75 -16.31 -0.34
C ILE A 49 11.83 -16.85 1.09
N GLY A 50 12.89 -17.62 1.37
CA GLY A 50 13.09 -18.24 2.68
C GLY A 50 12.63 -19.69 2.66
N GLY A 51 11.94 -20.12 3.71
CA GLY A 51 11.58 -21.52 3.95
C GLY A 51 12.66 -22.26 4.73
N VAL A 52 12.24 -23.30 5.45
CA VAL A 52 13.16 -24.21 6.11
C VAL A 52 13.81 -25.05 5.03
N VAL A 53 15.13 -24.95 4.91
CA VAL A 53 15.92 -25.74 3.97
C VAL A 53 16.54 -26.91 4.72
N GLU A 54 15.95 -28.09 4.55
CA GLU A 54 16.55 -29.34 5.01
C GLU A 54 17.40 -29.92 3.89
N THR A 55 18.58 -30.41 4.23
CA THR A 55 19.49 -31.02 3.26
C THR A 55 19.96 -32.36 3.79
N ARG A 56 19.78 -33.39 2.97
CA ARG A 56 20.21 -34.76 3.27
C ARG A 56 21.14 -35.26 2.17
N ASN A 57 22.33 -35.70 2.55
CA ASN A 57 23.26 -36.34 1.63
C ASN A 57 22.91 -37.83 1.54
N GLU A 58 22.59 -38.33 0.35
CA GLU A 58 22.34 -39.75 0.08
C GLU A 58 23.66 -40.48 -0.23
N THR A 59 24.59 -39.80 -0.92
CA THR A 59 25.91 -40.34 -1.27
C THR A 59 26.92 -39.20 -1.40
N SER A 60 28.23 -39.47 -1.45
CA SER A 60 29.28 -38.46 -1.74
C SER A 60 29.05 -37.67 -3.04
N ARG A 61 28.20 -38.19 -3.94
CA ARG A 61 27.84 -37.59 -5.22
C ARG A 61 26.37 -37.16 -5.34
N ARG A 62 25.52 -37.38 -4.34
CA ARG A 62 24.09 -37.08 -4.43
C ARG A 62 23.54 -36.46 -3.16
N ARG A 63 22.86 -35.33 -3.31
CA ARG A 63 22.29 -34.54 -2.22
C ARG A 63 20.84 -34.19 -2.53
N HIS A 64 20.01 -34.35 -1.52
CA HIS A 64 18.60 -33.97 -1.50
C HIS A 64 18.49 -32.67 -0.72
N SER A 65 17.82 -31.69 -1.30
CA SER A 65 17.51 -30.43 -0.67
C SER A 65 16.00 -30.25 -0.72
N GLU A 66 15.41 -29.95 0.42
CA GLU A 66 13.99 -29.67 0.54
C GLU A 66 13.84 -28.28 1.13
N ARG A 67 13.06 -27.44 0.46
CA ARG A 67 12.57 -26.18 1.01
C ARG A 67 11.08 -26.34 1.29
N SER A 68 10.66 -26.18 2.54
CA SER A 68 9.25 -26.26 2.90
C SER A 68 8.77 -25.06 3.72
N ILE A 69 7.50 -24.73 3.50
CA ILE A 69 6.70 -23.84 4.34
C ILE A 69 5.63 -24.71 4.97
N ARG A 70 5.68 -24.83 6.29
CA ARG A 70 4.81 -25.66 7.13
C ARG A 70 3.80 -24.78 7.87
N GLU A 71 2.74 -25.40 8.37
CA GLU A 71 1.75 -24.72 9.21
C GLU A 71 2.42 -24.17 10.49
N GLY A 72 1.98 -22.98 10.91
CA GLY A 72 2.53 -22.29 12.08
C GLY A 72 3.72 -21.35 11.79
N HIS A 73 4.25 -21.32 10.57
CA HIS A 73 5.25 -20.31 10.21
C HIS A 73 4.60 -18.94 9.98
N SER A 74 5.21 -17.88 10.52
CA SER A 74 4.86 -16.50 10.17
C SER A 74 5.29 -16.22 8.73
N LEU A 75 4.38 -15.67 7.93
CA LEU A 75 4.61 -15.35 6.53
C LEU A 75 4.35 -13.87 6.27
N TYR A 76 5.23 -13.26 5.49
CA TYR A 76 4.99 -11.99 4.83
C TYR A 76 4.54 -12.26 3.40
N VAL A 77 3.36 -11.74 3.03
CA VAL A 77 2.84 -11.88 1.67
C VAL A 77 2.54 -10.51 1.09
N LEU A 78 3.04 -10.30 -0.13
CA LEU A 78 2.77 -9.12 -0.94
C LEU A 78 2.17 -9.60 -2.27
N GLY A 79 0.97 -9.13 -2.61
CA GLY A 79 0.27 -9.53 -3.84
C GLY A 79 -1.02 -8.76 -4.06
N SER A 80 -1.61 -8.93 -5.23
CA SER A 80 -2.87 -8.28 -5.58
C SER A 80 -4.06 -9.10 -5.08
N ALA A 81 -5.08 -8.41 -4.57
CA ALA A 81 -6.38 -9.01 -4.27
C ALA A 81 -7.09 -9.39 -5.58
N GLN A 82 -7.54 -10.64 -5.68
CA GLN A 82 -8.25 -11.19 -6.83
C GLN A 82 -9.49 -11.93 -6.36
N VAL A 83 -10.47 -12.05 -7.24
CA VAL A 83 -11.62 -12.91 -7.00
C VAL A 83 -11.18 -14.36 -7.19
N GLY A 84 -11.41 -15.21 -6.19
CA GLY A 84 -11.08 -16.62 -6.25
C GLY A 84 -11.83 -17.34 -7.38
N PRO A 85 -11.37 -18.53 -7.80
CA PRO A 85 -11.90 -19.24 -8.97
C PRO A 85 -13.39 -19.61 -8.87
N SER A 86 -13.94 -19.67 -7.66
CA SER A 86 -15.37 -19.92 -7.42
C SER A 86 -16.22 -18.64 -7.36
N GLY A 87 -15.63 -17.44 -7.43
CA GLY A 87 -16.37 -16.16 -7.37
C GLY A 87 -16.74 -15.68 -5.96
N ASP A 88 -16.77 -16.58 -4.97
CA ASP A 88 -17.39 -16.31 -3.66
C ASP A 88 -16.46 -15.65 -2.62
N ARG A 89 -15.18 -15.44 -2.94
CA ARG A 89 -14.20 -14.91 -1.97
C ARG A 89 -13.05 -14.18 -2.65
N LEU A 90 -12.43 -13.25 -1.94
CA LEU A 90 -11.18 -12.62 -2.35
C LEU A 90 -9.99 -13.49 -1.92
N GLU A 91 -9.00 -13.65 -2.80
CA GLU A 91 -7.72 -14.31 -2.55
C GLU A 91 -6.55 -13.41 -2.92
N ILE A 92 -5.40 -13.61 -2.27
CA ILE A 92 -4.16 -12.93 -2.65
C ILE A 92 -3.44 -13.79 -3.69
N GLY A 93 -3.11 -13.18 -4.82
CA GLY A 93 -2.35 -13.83 -5.89
C GLY A 93 -1.56 -12.83 -6.75
N LYS A 94 -1.14 -13.29 -7.93
CA LYS A 94 -0.30 -12.50 -8.83
C LYS A 94 -0.96 -11.25 -9.44
N GLY A 95 -2.27 -11.28 -9.66
CA GLY A 95 -3.02 -10.23 -10.34
C GLY A 95 -2.56 -10.00 -11.78
N ASP A 96 -2.76 -8.77 -12.25
CA ASP A 96 -2.43 -8.32 -13.61
C ASP A 96 -0.90 -8.22 -13.88
N GLY A 97 -0.06 -8.57 -12.90
CA GLY A 97 1.39 -8.63 -13.04
C GLY A 97 2.13 -7.30 -12.86
N GLU A 98 1.43 -6.20 -12.58
CA GLU A 98 2.06 -4.90 -12.28
C GLU A 98 2.79 -4.87 -10.93
N LEU A 99 2.31 -5.65 -9.97
CA LEU A 99 2.88 -5.73 -8.63
C LEU A 99 3.67 -7.04 -8.45
N PRO A 100 4.81 -7.00 -7.74
CA PRO A 100 5.54 -8.21 -7.41
C PRO A 100 4.67 -9.09 -6.50
N TYR A 101 4.49 -10.35 -6.89
CA TYR A 101 3.82 -11.34 -6.06
C TYR A 101 4.84 -12.17 -5.29
N LEU A 102 4.85 -12.00 -3.98
CA LEU A 102 5.90 -12.50 -3.11
C LEU A 102 5.34 -13.16 -1.86
N VAL A 103 5.91 -14.31 -1.51
CA VAL A 103 5.63 -15.00 -0.25
C VAL A 103 6.95 -15.28 0.44
N SER A 104 7.14 -14.74 1.64
CA SER A 104 8.36 -14.92 2.41
C SER A 104 8.11 -15.44 3.82
N THR A 105 8.99 -16.32 4.30
CA THR A 105 9.06 -16.68 5.73
C THR A 105 9.90 -15.70 6.54
N LEU A 106 10.51 -14.72 5.88
CA LEU A 106 11.24 -13.65 6.55
C LEU A 106 10.26 -12.54 6.89
N SER A 107 10.58 -11.77 7.94
CA SER A 107 9.87 -10.52 8.20
C SER A 107 10.08 -9.53 7.05
N GLU A 108 9.15 -8.58 6.90
CA GLU A 108 9.27 -7.51 5.89
C GLU A 108 10.63 -6.81 5.95
N ARG A 109 11.08 -6.46 7.17
CA ARG A 109 12.36 -5.80 7.39
C ARG A 109 13.54 -6.65 6.93
N GLU A 110 13.58 -7.93 7.29
CA GLU A 110 14.66 -8.84 6.87
C GLU A 110 14.67 -9.03 5.36
N LEU A 111 13.49 -9.16 4.75
CA LEU A 111 13.35 -9.28 3.32
C LEU A 111 13.86 -8.03 2.60
N MET A 112 13.46 -6.84 3.07
CA MET A 112 13.96 -5.57 2.55
C MET A 112 15.47 -5.47 2.69
N MET A 113 16.03 -5.80 3.85
CA MET A 113 17.48 -5.79 4.07
C MET A 113 18.22 -6.75 3.15
N LYS A 114 17.66 -7.94 2.89
CA LYS A 114 18.23 -8.93 1.96
C LYS A 114 18.24 -8.43 0.52
N LYS A 115 17.12 -7.90 0.02
CA LYS A 115 17.05 -7.34 -1.34
C LYS A 115 17.93 -6.09 -1.47
N ALA A 116 17.96 -5.22 -0.45
CA ALA A 116 18.85 -4.06 -0.39
C ALA A 116 20.33 -4.47 -0.42
N GLY A 117 20.73 -5.50 0.33
CA GLY A 117 22.09 -6.03 0.33
C GLY A 117 22.53 -6.56 -1.03
N ALA A 118 21.67 -7.29 -1.74
CA ALA A 118 21.94 -7.73 -3.11
C ALA A 118 22.12 -6.53 -4.06
N GLY A 119 21.29 -5.50 -3.92
CA GLY A 119 21.44 -4.23 -4.64
C GLY A 119 22.78 -3.55 -4.38
N MET A 120 23.22 -3.46 -3.11
CA MET A 120 24.51 -2.88 -2.74
C MET A 120 25.69 -3.65 -3.36
N ILE A 121 25.62 -4.98 -3.39
CA ILE A 121 26.64 -5.82 -4.04
C ILE A 121 26.68 -5.52 -5.54
N ALA A 122 25.53 -5.48 -6.21
CA ALA A 122 25.45 -5.17 -7.64
C ALA A 122 26.00 -3.76 -7.95
N LEU A 123 25.69 -2.77 -7.12
CA LEU A 123 26.26 -1.42 -7.23
C LEU A 123 27.78 -1.41 -7.09
N THR A 124 28.32 -2.16 -6.12
CA THR A 124 29.76 -2.27 -5.90
C THR A 124 30.47 -2.88 -7.13
N PHE A 125 29.90 -3.94 -7.71
CA PHE A 125 30.43 -4.53 -8.95
C PHE A 125 30.28 -3.60 -10.15
N GLY A 126 29.15 -2.90 -10.27
CA GLY A 126 28.93 -1.91 -11.34
C GLY A 126 29.95 -0.78 -11.27
N MET A 127 30.18 -0.23 -10.07
CA MET A 127 31.17 0.82 -9.83
C MET A 127 32.60 0.34 -10.15
N SER A 128 32.97 -0.84 -9.65
CA SER A 128 34.29 -1.43 -9.92
C SER A 128 34.48 -1.71 -11.41
N GLY A 129 33.47 -2.25 -12.07
CA GLY A 129 33.48 -2.53 -13.50
C GLY A 129 33.60 -1.28 -14.36
N LEU A 130 32.90 -0.20 -13.99
CA LEU A 130 32.99 1.09 -14.68
C LEU A 130 34.38 1.71 -14.52
N THR A 131 34.95 1.64 -13.32
CA THR A 131 36.31 2.11 -13.05
C THR A 131 37.35 1.33 -13.87
N LEU A 132 37.22 0.00 -13.91
CA LEU A 132 38.09 -0.88 -14.70
C LEU A 132 37.94 -0.64 -16.21
N ALA A 133 36.72 -0.45 -16.70
CA ALA A 133 36.46 -0.15 -18.10
C ALA A 133 37.10 1.19 -18.52
N ALA A 134 36.97 2.23 -17.69
CA ALA A 134 37.60 3.52 -17.93
C ALA A 134 39.13 3.42 -18.00
N LEU A 135 39.76 2.69 -17.06
CA LEU A 135 41.20 2.43 -17.09
C LEU A 135 41.62 1.62 -18.34
N GLY A 136 40.82 0.63 -18.73
CA GLY A 136 41.08 -0.16 -19.94
C GLY A 136 41.03 0.68 -21.22
N LEU A 137 40.07 1.60 -21.33
CA LEU A 137 39.95 2.52 -22.46
C LEU A 137 41.13 3.50 -22.53
N LEU A 138 41.54 4.08 -21.40
CA LEU A 138 42.68 5.00 -21.33
C LEU A 138 44.01 4.29 -21.62
N GLY A 139 44.17 3.07 -21.09
CA GLY A 139 45.32 2.22 -21.39
C GLY A 139 45.41 1.83 -22.87
N ASN A 140 44.27 1.57 -23.53
CA ASN A 140 44.23 1.33 -24.98
C ASN A 140 44.59 2.58 -25.80
N ALA A 141 44.32 3.78 -25.27
CA ALA A 141 44.78 5.04 -25.85
C ALA A 141 46.28 5.32 -25.58
N GLY A 142 46.98 4.43 -24.86
CA GLY A 142 48.41 4.53 -24.56
C GLY A 142 48.76 5.48 -23.41
N SER A 143 47.76 5.91 -22.61
CA SER A 143 47.96 6.86 -21.52
C SER A 143 47.76 6.18 -20.16
N PHE A 144 48.77 6.31 -19.29
CA PHE A 144 48.72 5.89 -17.87
C PHE A 144 49.21 7.02 -16.96
N ALA A 145 48.85 8.25 -17.31
CA ALA A 145 49.20 9.41 -16.51
C ALA A 145 48.45 9.38 -15.17
N ALA A 146 48.98 10.05 -14.16
CA ALA A 146 48.29 10.19 -12.88
C ALA A 146 46.87 10.80 -13.03
N THR A 147 46.68 11.65 -14.06
CA THR A 147 45.38 12.22 -14.43
C THR A 147 44.35 11.18 -14.87
N ASP A 148 44.78 10.09 -15.50
CA ASP A 148 43.89 9.04 -16.01
C ASP A 148 43.30 8.22 -14.86
N PHE A 149 44.12 7.92 -13.85
CA PHE A 149 43.66 7.30 -12.62
C PHE A 149 42.69 8.19 -11.84
N LEU A 150 42.95 9.50 -11.79
CA LEU A 150 42.04 10.47 -11.16
C LEU A 150 40.69 10.55 -11.88
N LEU A 151 40.69 10.61 -13.22
CA LEU A 151 39.47 10.63 -14.03
C LEU A 151 38.67 9.34 -13.87
N ALA A 152 39.31 8.18 -13.94
CA ALA A 152 38.64 6.89 -13.74
C ALA A 152 38.03 6.78 -12.33
N ALA A 153 38.74 7.25 -11.30
CA ALA A 153 38.25 7.27 -9.92
C ALA A 153 37.04 8.20 -9.71
N LEU A 154 36.92 9.30 -10.47
CA LEU A 154 35.79 10.22 -10.40
C LEU A 154 34.51 9.68 -11.06
N LEU A 155 34.63 8.77 -12.02
CA LEU A 155 33.45 8.21 -12.71
C LEU A 155 32.59 7.34 -11.78
N ALA A 156 33.22 6.60 -10.86
CA ALA A 156 32.55 5.77 -9.87
C ALA A 156 31.52 6.55 -9.00
N PRO A 157 31.89 7.65 -8.30
CA PRO A 157 30.94 8.43 -7.51
C PRO A 157 29.90 9.16 -8.38
N ILE A 158 30.25 9.58 -9.60
CA ILE A 158 29.29 10.20 -10.54
C ILE A 158 28.20 9.19 -10.95
N PHE A 159 28.61 7.97 -11.27
CA PHE A 159 27.69 6.88 -11.60
C PHE A 159 26.76 6.55 -10.42
N GLN A 160 27.33 6.44 -9.22
CA GLN A 160 26.56 6.21 -7.99
C GLN A 160 25.55 7.33 -7.74
N LEU A 161 25.97 8.59 -7.89
CA LEU A 161 25.09 9.75 -7.72
C LEU A 161 23.94 9.71 -8.73
N THR A 162 24.22 9.39 -9.98
CA THR A 162 23.22 9.35 -11.07
C THR A 162 22.14 8.30 -10.80
N ILE A 163 22.53 7.08 -10.43
CA ILE A 163 21.58 6.01 -10.09
C ILE A 163 20.76 6.39 -8.86
N ASN A 164 21.41 6.94 -7.84
CA ASN A 164 20.73 7.30 -6.59
C ASN A 164 19.70 8.42 -6.79
N VAL A 165 20.01 9.42 -7.62
CA VAL A 165 19.06 10.47 -8.02
C VAL A 165 17.88 9.88 -8.80
N GLY A 166 18.15 8.99 -9.76
CA GLY A 166 17.09 8.33 -10.55
C GLY A 166 16.12 7.52 -9.69
N MET A 167 16.63 6.75 -8.73
CA MET A 167 15.79 5.98 -7.80
C MET A 167 14.92 6.90 -6.93
N GLN A 168 15.52 7.91 -6.30
CA GLN A 168 14.77 8.85 -5.45
C GLN A 168 13.71 9.65 -6.22
N PHE A 169 13.99 10.00 -7.48
CA PHE A 169 13.02 10.69 -8.33
C PHE A 169 11.79 9.81 -8.59
N ASN A 170 12.00 8.53 -8.90
CA ASN A 170 10.92 7.56 -9.07
C ASN A 170 10.15 7.33 -7.76
N ASP A 171 10.85 7.24 -6.63
CA ASP A 171 10.22 7.08 -5.31
C ASP A 171 9.33 8.28 -4.96
N LEU A 172 9.79 9.51 -5.24
CA LEU A 172 9.00 10.73 -5.06
C LEU A 172 7.74 10.75 -5.93
N ALA A 173 7.86 10.34 -7.20
CA ALA A 173 6.72 10.24 -8.11
C ALA A 173 5.70 9.19 -7.61
N PHE A 174 6.18 8.04 -7.13
CA PHE A 174 5.35 7.01 -6.55
C PHE A 174 4.60 7.51 -5.30
N LEU A 175 5.29 8.15 -4.36
CA LEU A 175 4.68 8.71 -3.16
C LEU A 175 3.66 9.80 -3.48
N LYS A 176 3.94 10.67 -4.45
CA LYS A 176 2.99 11.68 -4.93
C LYS A 176 1.71 11.03 -5.47
N ASN A 177 1.85 10.03 -6.34
CA ASN A 177 0.72 9.30 -6.91
C ASN A 177 -0.07 8.54 -5.84
N ARG A 178 0.60 8.00 -4.81
CA ARG A 178 -0.06 7.35 -3.67
C ARG A 178 -0.94 8.32 -2.90
N VAL A 179 -0.45 9.53 -2.59
CA VAL A 179 -1.25 10.57 -1.93
C VAL A 179 -2.44 10.99 -2.78
N GLU A 180 -2.25 11.17 -4.09
CA GLU A 180 -3.33 11.55 -5.02
C GLU A 180 -4.40 10.46 -5.14
N ARG A 181 -4.00 9.19 -5.19
CA ARG A 181 -4.95 8.05 -5.20
C ARG A 181 -5.74 7.97 -3.89
N ALA A 182 -5.07 8.11 -2.75
CA ALA A 182 -5.74 8.12 -1.44
C ALA A 182 -6.74 9.29 -1.34
N TRP A 183 -6.38 10.47 -1.84
CA TRP A 183 -7.28 11.62 -1.92
C TRP A 183 -8.48 11.36 -2.83
N ALA A 184 -8.27 10.77 -4.01
CA ALA A 184 -9.34 10.47 -4.96
C ALA A 184 -10.38 9.51 -4.35
N ASN A 185 -9.95 8.53 -3.55
CA ASN A 185 -10.86 7.63 -2.85
C ASN A 185 -11.71 8.38 -1.81
N ILE A 186 -11.11 9.27 -1.04
CA ILE A 186 -11.83 10.13 -0.08
C ILE A 186 -12.82 11.04 -0.82
N ASP A 187 -12.40 11.70 -1.90
CA ASP A 187 -13.25 12.61 -2.70
C ASP A 187 -14.52 11.91 -3.22
N VAL A 188 -14.43 10.65 -3.65
CA VAL A 188 -15.61 9.87 -4.06
C VAL A 188 -16.59 9.69 -2.90
N SER A 189 -16.13 9.33 -1.71
CA SER A 189 -17.02 9.08 -0.57
C SER A 189 -17.55 10.37 0.06
N LEU A 190 -16.78 11.47 -0.02
CA LEU A 190 -17.24 12.81 0.31
C LEU A 190 -18.37 13.28 -0.62
N LYS A 191 -18.25 13.03 -1.94
CA LYS A 191 -19.33 13.32 -2.90
C LYS A 191 -20.59 12.51 -2.59
N LYS A 192 -20.47 11.21 -2.37
CA LYS A 192 -21.61 10.35 -1.98
C LYS A 192 -22.30 10.87 -0.72
N ARG A 193 -21.53 11.34 0.27
CA ARG A 193 -22.07 11.91 1.51
C ARG A 193 -22.82 13.21 1.24
N ALA A 194 -22.24 14.13 0.47
CA ALA A 194 -22.90 15.38 0.09
C ALA A 194 -24.16 15.17 -0.78
N ASP A 195 -24.18 14.12 -1.62
CA ASP A 195 -25.34 13.73 -2.42
C ASP A 195 -26.55 13.32 -1.56
N LEU A 196 -26.35 13.06 -0.25
CA LEU A 196 -27.43 12.80 0.71
C LEU A 196 -28.10 14.09 1.24
N LEU A 197 -27.47 15.26 1.09
CA LEU A 197 -28.00 16.54 1.60
C LEU A 197 -29.36 16.94 1.03
N PRO A 198 -29.65 16.77 -0.28
CA PRO A 198 -30.98 17.00 -0.82
C PRO A 198 -32.02 16.06 -0.20
N GLY A 199 -31.64 14.80 0.07
CA GLY A 199 -32.47 13.83 0.78
C GLY A 199 -32.80 14.31 2.19
N LEU A 200 -31.78 14.73 2.94
CA LEU A 200 -31.94 15.34 4.26
C LEU A 200 -32.87 16.56 4.25
N GLN A 201 -32.66 17.48 3.30
CA GLN A 201 -33.52 18.66 3.15
C GLN A 201 -34.97 18.27 2.86
N SER A 202 -35.22 17.27 2.01
CA SER A 202 -36.58 16.85 1.68
C SER A 202 -37.32 16.30 2.91
N VAL A 203 -36.65 15.47 3.72
CA VAL A 203 -37.17 14.96 5.01
C VAL A 203 -37.48 16.10 5.97
N VAL A 204 -36.52 17.01 6.21
CA VAL A 204 -36.70 18.15 7.12
C VAL A 204 -37.81 19.08 6.63
N SER A 205 -37.89 19.38 5.33
CA SER A 205 -38.93 20.26 4.80
C SER A 205 -40.35 19.67 4.87
N ALA A 206 -40.47 18.35 4.75
CA ALA A 206 -41.77 17.66 4.76
C ALA A 206 -42.34 17.48 6.17
N GLN A 207 -41.46 17.26 7.16
CA GLN A 207 -41.86 16.84 8.51
C GLN A 207 -41.50 17.86 9.59
N LEU A 208 -40.58 18.78 9.33
CA LEU A 208 -40.10 19.82 10.26
C LEU A 208 -40.27 21.21 9.64
N SER A 209 -41.49 21.54 9.24
CA SER A 209 -41.83 22.86 8.66
C SER A 209 -41.56 24.03 9.61
N HIS A 210 -41.56 23.79 10.92
CA HIS A 210 -41.34 24.81 11.96
C HIS A 210 -39.87 24.98 12.38
N GLU A 211 -38.94 24.14 11.88
CA GLU A 211 -37.51 24.17 12.24
C GLU A 211 -36.71 24.96 11.20
N SER A 212 -36.94 26.27 11.14
CA SER A 212 -36.34 27.17 10.14
C SER A 212 -34.81 27.22 10.24
N GLU A 213 -34.26 27.20 11.46
CA GLU A 213 -32.81 27.25 11.68
C GLU A 213 -32.10 26.03 11.05
N LEU A 214 -32.67 24.84 11.21
CA LEU A 214 -32.11 23.61 10.66
C LEU A 214 -32.16 23.62 9.12
N GLN A 215 -33.27 24.08 8.55
CA GLN A 215 -33.42 24.21 7.10
C GLN A 215 -32.40 25.21 6.52
N GLU A 216 -32.15 26.32 7.20
CA GLU A 216 -31.17 27.32 6.79
C GLU A 216 -29.75 26.73 6.81
N ARG A 217 -29.37 26.03 7.88
CA ARG A 217 -28.06 25.35 7.98
C ARG A 217 -27.84 24.34 6.84
N ILE A 218 -28.84 23.53 6.52
CA ILE A 218 -28.76 22.56 5.41
C ILE A 218 -28.63 23.30 4.06
N ALA A 219 -29.36 24.40 3.87
CA ALA A 219 -29.24 25.20 2.66
C ALA A 219 -27.85 25.84 2.52
N GLN A 220 -27.26 26.32 3.62
CA GLN A 220 -25.90 26.85 3.66
C GLN A 220 -24.85 25.76 3.37
N LEU A 221 -25.00 24.55 3.91
CA LEU A 221 -24.13 23.42 3.57
C LEU A 221 -24.18 23.12 2.06
N ARG A 222 -25.38 23.06 1.47
CA ARG A 222 -25.53 22.82 0.03
C ARG A 222 -24.87 23.90 -0.82
N SER A 223 -24.91 25.16 -0.41
CA SER A 223 -24.25 26.24 -1.17
C SER A 223 -22.72 26.19 -1.04
N ARG A 224 -22.20 25.76 0.11
CA ARG A 224 -20.75 25.59 0.37
C ARG A 224 -20.14 24.35 -0.26
N TYR A 225 -20.95 23.40 -0.73
CA TYR A 225 -20.44 22.19 -1.36
C TYR A 225 -19.51 22.51 -2.55
N ALA A 226 -19.95 23.39 -3.46
CA ALA A 226 -19.18 23.72 -4.66
C ALA A 226 -17.86 24.43 -4.35
N SER A 227 -17.83 25.29 -3.31
CA SER A 227 -16.59 25.93 -2.87
C SER A 227 -15.65 24.91 -2.24
N SER A 228 -16.17 24.03 -1.37
CA SER A 228 -15.36 23.03 -0.66
C SER A 228 -14.72 22.01 -1.61
N GLN A 229 -15.42 21.68 -2.70
CA GLN A 229 -14.88 20.84 -3.76
C GLN A 229 -13.65 21.48 -4.45
N ALA A 230 -13.58 22.81 -4.52
CA ALA A 230 -12.55 23.53 -5.25
C ALA A 230 -11.27 23.78 -4.44
N GLY A 231 -11.33 23.98 -3.11
CA GLY A 231 -10.13 24.25 -2.31
C GLY A 231 -9.53 23.05 -1.56
N GLY A 232 -10.01 21.83 -1.83
CA GLY A 232 -9.26 20.61 -1.51
C GLY A 232 -9.41 20.11 -0.06
N PRO A 233 -8.40 19.42 0.49
CA PRO A 233 -8.53 18.68 1.75
C PRO A 233 -8.96 19.49 2.97
N GLU A 234 -8.44 20.70 3.13
CA GLU A 234 -8.74 21.54 4.30
C GLU A 234 -10.17 22.07 4.26
N GLU A 235 -10.64 22.52 3.10
CA GLU A 235 -12.02 23.01 2.95
C GLU A 235 -13.04 21.88 3.07
N TRP A 236 -12.74 20.71 2.51
CA TRP A 236 -13.55 19.51 2.71
C TRP A 236 -13.61 19.09 4.17
N ALA A 237 -12.51 19.20 4.91
CA ALA A 237 -12.49 18.85 6.33
C ALA A 237 -13.41 19.78 7.15
N GLN A 238 -13.42 21.07 6.84
CA GLN A 238 -14.34 22.03 7.44
C GLN A 238 -15.80 21.72 7.08
N PHE A 239 -16.08 21.46 5.80
CA PHE A 239 -17.40 21.07 5.32
C PHE A 239 -17.94 19.86 6.07
N VAL A 240 -17.16 18.79 6.18
CA VAL A 240 -17.58 17.55 6.86
C VAL A 240 -17.83 17.80 8.35
N THR A 241 -17.02 18.63 8.99
CA THR A 241 -17.19 18.97 10.42
C THR A 241 -18.50 19.73 10.65
N GLU A 242 -18.81 20.70 9.78
CA GLU A 242 -20.07 21.46 9.84
C GLU A 242 -21.30 20.61 9.49
N GLU A 243 -21.14 19.70 8.53
CA GLU A 243 -22.16 18.73 8.13
C GLU A 243 -22.49 17.80 9.30
N ALA A 244 -21.47 17.22 9.94
CA ALA A 244 -21.64 16.36 11.11
C ALA A 244 -22.39 17.08 12.24
N ALA A 245 -21.98 18.32 12.56
CA ALA A 245 -22.67 19.13 13.56
C ALA A 245 -24.15 19.40 13.21
N THR A 246 -24.47 19.57 11.92
CA THR A 246 -25.85 19.77 11.46
C THR A 246 -26.66 18.47 11.52
N VAL A 247 -26.05 17.33 11.19
CA VAL A 247 -26.66 16.00 11.31
C VAL A 247 -26.95 15.66 12.77
N ASP A 248 -26.06 16.02 13.70
CA ASP A 248 -26.28 15.83 15.14
C ASP A 248 -27.43 16.70 15.65
N GLN A 249 -27.52 17.96 15.22
CA GLN A 249 -28.68 18.80 15.50
C GLN A 249 -29.97 18.18 14.97
N PHE A 250 -29.96 17.65 13.74
CA PHE A 250 -31.10 16.94 13.19
C PHE A 250 -31.47 15.69 13.99
N ARG A 251 -30.49 14.94 14.50
CA ARG A 251 -30.71 13.78 15.38
C ARG A 251 -31.40 14.20 16.68
N VAL A 252 -30.95 15.29 17.32
CA VAL A 252 -31.58 15.85 18.53
C VAL A 252 -33.02 16.32 18.26
N VAL A 253 -33.27 16.97 17.12
CA VAL A 253 -34.63 17.38 16.73
C VAL A 253 -35.49 16.15 16.49
N ALA A 254 -34.99 15.12 15.81
CA ALA A 254 -35.72 13.88 15.56
C ALA A 254 -36.12 13.14 16.85
N GLU A 255 -35.42 13.34 17.97
CA GLU A 255 -35.85 12.80 19.28
C GLU A 255 -37.11 13.47 19.83
N ARG A 256 -37.36 14.75 19.48
CA ARG A 256 -38.55 15.50 19.87
C ARG A 256 -39.80 15.12 19.07
N TYR A 257 -39.60 14.48 17.92
CA TYR A 257 -40.63 14.14 16.93
C TYR A 257 -40.63 12.63 16.64
N PRO A 258 -41.34 11.79 17.43
CA PRO A 258 -41.32 10.33 17.32
C PRO A 258 -41.63 9.77 15.92
N GLU A 259 -42.47 10.46 15.16
CA GLU A 259 -42.84 10.15 13.79
C GLU A 259 -41.62 10.17 12.84
N LEU A 260 -40.66 11.06 13.06
CA LEU A 260 -39.40 11.10 12.29
C LEU A 260 -38.49 9.94 12.63
N ARG A 261 -38.40 9.60 13.91
CA ARG A 261 -37.58 8.50 14.41
C ARG A 261 -38.03 7.14 13.86
N SER A 262 -39.33 6.96 13.67
CA SER A 262 -39.93 5.72 13.14
C SER A 262 -39.95 5.63 11.60
N GLY A 263 -39.62 6.73 10.90
CA GLY A 263 -39.66 6.79 9.45
C GLY A 263 -38.57 5.91 8.81
N LEU A 264 -38.97 5.02 7.91
CA LEU A 264 -38.03 4.16 7.15
C LEU A 264 -37.02 4.99 6.34
N LEU A 265 -37.46 6.09 5.73
CA LEU A 265 -36.60 6.97 4.94
C LEU A 265 -35.54 7.68 5.81
N THR A 266 -35.96 8.21 6.96
CA THR A 266 -35.07 8.89 7.92
C THR A 266 -34.06 7.93 8.53
N SER A 267 -34.52 6.73 8.92
CA SER A 267 -33.65 5.68 9.46
C SER A 267 -32.60 5.23 8.44
N LYS A 268 -33.00 5.06 7.18
CA LYS A 268 -32.08 4.75 6.09
C LYS A 268 -31.03 5.85 5.90
N LEU A 269 -31.45 7.11 5.88
CA LEU A 269 -30.55 8.26 5.73
C LEU A 269 -29.49 8.30 6.85
N PHE A 270 -29.89 8.12 8.11
CA PHE A 270 -28.94 8.08 9.23
C PHE A 270 -27.96 6.91 9.12
N ASN A 271 -28.44 5.75 8.68
CA ASN A 271 -27.57 4.59 8.45
C ASN A 271 -26.56 4.87 7.34
N ASP A 272 -27.00 5.39 6.19
CA ASP A 272 -26.14 5.71 5.05
C ASP A 272 -25.08 6.77 5.44
N LEU A 273 -25.48 7.81 6.18
CA LEU A 273 -24.56 8.83 6.72
C LEU A 273 -23.52 8.21 7.67
N THR A 274 -23.95 7.35 8.60
CA THR A 274 -23.05 6.70 9.57
C THR A 274 -22.05 5.76 8.88
N LEU A 275 -22.51 5.00 7.87
CA LEU A 275 -21.64 4.13 7.08
C LEU A 275 -20.57 4.92 6.32
N LEU A 276 -20.98 5.99 5.64
CA LEU A 276 -20.06 6.86 4.90
C LEU A 276 -19.09 7.60 5.83
N GLU A 277 -19.54 8.00 7.01
CA GLU A 277 -18.70 8.61 8.04
C GLU A 277 -17.56 7.70 8.49
N ASN A 278 -17.89 6.45 8.81
CA ASN A 278 -16.91 5.45 9.20
C ASN A 278 -15.96 5.11 8.05
N GLU A 279 -16.47 5.04 6.81
CA GLU A 279 -15.66 4.85 5.61
C GLU A 279 -14.65 5.99 5.43
N ILE A 280 -15.11 7.25 5.51
CA ILE A 280 -14.26 8.45 5.42
C ILE A 280 -13.22 8.48 6.55
N ALA A 281 -13.61 8.13 7.79
CA ALA A 281 -12.71 8.10 8.92
C ALA A 281 -11.56 7.09 8.74
N LEU A 282 -11.86 5.90 8.21
CA LEU A 282 -10.85 4.89 7.88
C LEU A 282 -9.93 5.36 6.75
N MET A 283 -10.47 5.91 5.67
CA MET A 283 -9.67 6.39 4.54
C MET A 283 -8.79 7.59 4.92
N ARG A 284 -9.26 8.45 5.83
CA ARG A 284 -8.50 9.58 6.37
C ARG A 284 -7.19 9.15 7.02
N GLU A 285 -7.21 8.06 7.79
CA GLU A 285 -6.00 7.55 8.44
C GLU A 285 -4.94 7.17 7.38
N GLY A 286 -5.31 6.37 6.38
CA GLY A 286 -4.41 5.97 5.30
C GLY A 286 -3.94 7.13 4.40
N TYR A 287 -4.78 8.14 4.19
CA TYR A 287 -4.38 9.38 3.51
C TYR A 287 -3.36 10.17 4.32
N ASN A 288 -3.63 10.40 5.60
CA ASN A 288 -2.75 11.18 6.48
C ASN A 288 -1.40 10.48 6.66
N GLU A 289 -1.37 9.16 6.80
CA GLU A 289 -0.12 8.38 6.80
C GLU A 289 0.65 8.58 5.49
N SER A 290 -0.03 8.49 4.34
CA SER A 290 0.61 8.69 3.03
C SER A 290 1.17 10.12 2.88
N VAL A 291 0.44 11.13 3.37
CA VAL A 291 0.87 12.53 3.40
C VAL A 291 2.07 12.71 4.33
N GLU A 292 2.08 12.07 5.50
CA GLU A 292 3.19 12.12 6.45
C GLU A 292 4.48 11.56 5.84
N ILE A 293 4.39 10.37 5.24
CA ILE A 293 5.53 9.72 4.56
C ILE A 293 6.04 10.62 3.43
N TYR A 294 5.15 11.14 2.59
CA TYR A 294 5.52 12.02 1.49
C TYR A 294 6.17 13.33 1.99
N ASN A 295 5.55 14.01 2.96
CA ASN A 295 6.03 15.26 3.53
C ASN A 295 7.38 15.09 4.23
N THR A 296 7.58 13.97 4.93
CA THR A 296 8.85 13.63 5.58
C THR A 296 9.93 13.36 4.54
N THR A 297 9.60 12.60 3.49
CA THR A 297 10.53 12.25 2.42
C THR A 297 11.04 13.50 1.69
N ILE A 298 10.16 14.43 1.30
CA ILE A 298 10.58 15.68 0.63
C ILE A 298 11.39 16.63 1.53
N GLN A 299 11.41 16.40 2.85
CA GLN A 299 12.18 17.19 3.82
C GLN A 299 13.47 16.52 4.26
N SER A 300 13.62 15.23 3.99
CA SER A 300 14.79 14.44 4.38
C SER A 300 15.96 14.65 3.41
N PHE A 301 17.19 14.67 3.93
CA PHE A 301 18.38 14.64 3.09
C PHE A 301 18.65 13.19 2.64
N PRO A 302 18.99 12.94 1.36
CA PRO A 302 19.29 13.92 0.30
C PRO A 302 18.09 14.37 -0.56
N THR A 303 16.92 13.77 -0.37
CA THR A 303 15.74 13.95 -1.23
C THR A 303 15.21 15.38 -1.27
N VAL A 304 15.43 16.19 -0.22
CA VAL A 304 15.06 17.62 -0.16
C VAL A 304 15.63 18.45 -1.31
N VAL A 305 16.82 18.10 -1.82
CA VAL A 305 17.44 18.81 -2.96
C VAL A 305 16.65 18.53 -4.23
N LEU A 306 16.34 17.25 -4.46
CA LEU A 306 15.57 16.80 -5.63
C LEU A 306 14.13 17.31 -5.58
N ALA A 307 13.51 17.29 -4.39
CA ALA A 307 12.16 17.80 -4.18
C ALA A 307 12.05 19.29 -4.54
N ARG A 308 13.01 20.11 -4.07
CA ARG A 308 13.04 21.54 -4.40
C ARG A 308 13.28 21.82 -5.88
N LEU A 309 14.17 21.07 -6.52
CA LEU A 309 14.43 21.21 -7.96
C LEU A 309 13.25 20.74 -8.83
N GLY A 310 12.54 19.70 -8.40
CA GLY A 310 11.38 19.12 -9.08
C GLY A 310 10.03 19.78 -8.76
N GLY A 311 10.01 20.84 -7.94
CA GLY A 311 8.77 21.52 -7.55
C GLY A 311 7.82 20.68 -6.69
N HIS A 312 8.35 19.75 -5.90
CA HIS A 312 7.55 18.95 -4.98
C HIS A 312 7.23 19.76 -3.72
N GLU A 313 5.95 20.08 -3.56
CA GLU A 313 5.45 20.83 -2.41
C GLU A 313 4.81 19.91 -1.38
N ARG A 314 4.71 20.40 -0.13
CA ARG A 314 4.02 19.71 0.96
C ARG A 314 2.53 19.55 0.64
N ARG A 315 1.96 18.43 1.09
CA ARG A 315 0.52 18.17 1.01
C ARG A 315 -0.12 18.43 2.38
N ALA A 316 -1.33 18.98 2.36
CA ALA A 316 -2.12 19.20 3.56
C ALA A 316 -2.67 17.88 4.12
N PHE A 317 -2.82 17.79 5.44
CA PHE A 317 -3.50 16.66 6.08
C PHE A 317 -5.02 16.85 6.01
N PHE A 318 -5.76 15.75 5.98
CA PHE A 318 -7.21 15.79 6.10
C PHE A 318 -7.60 15.64 7.59
N ARG A 319 -8.00 16.75 8.22
CA ARG A 319 -8.32 16.82 9.66
C ARG A 319 -9.76 17.31 9.86
N ALA A 320 -10.72 16.40 9.73
CA ALA A 320 -12.10 16.65 10.10
C ALA A 320 -12.33 16.27 11.58
N ASP A 321 -12.98 17.11 12.37
CA ASP A 321 -13.32 16.77 13.77
C ASP A 321 -14.64 16.00 13.78
N VAL A 322 -14.56 14.68 13.59
CA VAL A 322 -15.72 13.79 13.53
C VAL A 322 -15.45 12.56 14.40
N GLU A 323 -16.38 12.24 15.29
CA GLU A 323 -16.30 11.08 16.17
C GLU A 323 -16.57 9.78 15.40
N VAL A 324 -15.72 8.77 15.61
CA VAL A 324 -15.96 7.45 15.02
C VAL A 324 -17.07 6.75 15.79
N HIS A 325 -18.24 6.60 15.17
CA HIS A 325 -19.32 5.80 15.73
C HIS A 325 -19.03 4.31 15.50
N GLN A 326 -18.86 3.53 16.58
CA GLN A 326 -18.67 2.09 16.45
C GLN A 326 -19.85 1.47 15.69
N VAL A 327 -19.61 0.95 14.49
CA VAL A 327 -20.58 0.11 13.80
C VAL A 327 -20.78 -1.13 14.68
N PRO A 328 -22.01 -1.48 15.09
CA PRO A 328 -22.24 -2.73 15.80
C PRO A 328 -21.66 -3.87 14.95
N SER A 329 -20.77 -4.66 15.53
CA SER A 329 -20.14 -5.76 14.82
C SER A 329 -21.22 -6.69 14.27
N LEU A 330 -21.22 -6.95 12.96
CA LEU A 330 -22.11 -7.90 12.29
C LEU A 330 -21.97 -9.36 12.81
N GLY A 331 -21.15 -9.59 13.83
CA GLY A 331 -20.95 -10.88 14.48
C GLY A 331 -22.05 -11.26 15.48
N GLU A 332 -22.82 -10.30 16.02
CA GLU A 332 -23.88 -10.64 17.00
C GLU A 332 -25.21 -11.02 16.33
N SER A 333 -25.48 -10.56 15.11
CA SER A 333 -26.73 -10.85 14.37
C SER A 333 -26.69 -12.16 13.56
N LEU A 334 -25.53 -12.80 13.43
CA LEU A 334 -25.37 -14.08 12.70
C LEU A 334 -25.34 -15.31 13.61
N GLN A 335 -25.55 -15.18 14.92
CA GLN A 335 -25.67 -16.33 15.84
C GLN A 335 -27.12 -16.80 16.05
N VAL A 336 -28.11 -16.14 15.43
CA VAL A 336 -29.53 -16.49 15.57
C VAL A 336 -30.22 -16.53 14.21
N LEU A 337 -29.73 -17.37 13.30
CA LEU A 337 -30.48 -17.98 12.19
C LEU A 337 -29.85 -19.34 11.86
#